data_AF-A0A0D9RU15-F1
#
_entry.id   AF-A0A0D9RU15-F1
#
_cell.length_a   1.000
_cell.length_b   1.000
_cell.length_c   1.000
_cell.angle_alpha   90.00
_cell.angle_beta   90.00
_cell.angle_gamma   90.00
#
_symmetry.space_group_name_H-M   'P 1'
#
loop_
_entity.id
_entity.type
_entity.pdbx_description
1 polymer ?
#
loop_
_entity_poly.entity_id
_entity_poly.type
_entity_poly.pdbx_seq_one_letter_code
_entity_poly.pdbx_strand_id
1 'polypeptide(L)'
;LEKAYAKLNGCYEALAGGSTVEGFEDFTGGISEFYDLKKPPANLYQIIRKALRAGSLLGCSIDVSSAAEAEAITSQKLVKSHAYSVTGIEEVDFQGHPERLIRLRNPWGEVEWSGAWSDDAPEWNHIDPQRKEELDKKVEDGEFWMSFSDFVRQFSRLEICNLSPDSLSSEEVHKWNLVLFNGRWTRGSTAGGCQNYPATYWTNPQFKIHLDEVDEEDQEESIGEPCCTVLLGLMQKNRRRRKRIGQGMLSIGYAVYQVPKELESHTEAHVGRDFFLDYQPLARTSTYVNLREVSGRARLPPGEYLVVPSTFEPFKDGEFCLRVFSEKKAQALEIGDVVAGNPHEPHPSEVDQEDSQFKSLFEKLAEKDSEITANALKMLLNEAFSKRTDITFHGFNINTCREMISLLDSNGTGTLGLVEFKRLWLKIQKYLEIYRETDYNHSGTIDAHKMRTALRKAGFTLNSQVQQTIALRYACSKLGINFDSFVACMIRLETLFKLFSLLDKDKDGVVHLSLAERCKPLLIWMELWVVG
;
A
#
# COMPACT_ATOMS: atom_id res chain seq x y z
N LEU A 1 8.60 -16.82 -24.64
CA LEU A 1 8.29 -15.86 -23.55
C LEU A 1 6.84 -15.41 -23.60
N GLU A 2 6.39 -14.80 -24.69
CA GLU A 2 5.02 -14.29 -24.88
C GLU A 2 3.90 -15.27 -24.45
N LYS A 3 3.97 -16.54 -24.85
CA LYS A 3 3.00 -17.58 -24.43
C LYS A 3 2.88 -17.73 -22.90
N ALA A 4 3.98 -17.61 -22.17
CA ALA A 4 3.99 -17.68 -20.71
C ALA A 4 3.35 -16.42 -20.10
N TYR A 5 3.63 -15.26 -20.68
CA TYR A 5 3.04 -13.97 -20.28
C TYR A 5 1.52 -13.94 -20.53
N ALA A 6 1.07 -14.45 -21.68
CA ALA A 6 -0.35 -14.66 -22.00
C ALA A 6 -1.01 -15.63 -21.01
N LYS A 7 -0.34 -16.73 -20.63
CA LYS A 7 -0.84 -17.70 -19.65
C LYS A 7 -1.03 -17.07 -18.26
N LEU A 8 -0.09 -16.24 -17.81
CA LEU A 8 -0.19 -15.52 -16.54
C LEU A 8 -1.42 -14.60 -16.49
N ASN A 9 -1.63 -13.87 -17.58
CA ASN A 9 -2.75 -12.95 -17.79
C ASN A 9 -4.07 -13.65 -18.18
N GLY A 10 -4.02 -14.95 -18.47
CA GLY A 10 -5.17 -15.83 -18.70
C GLY A 10 -5.50 -16.13 -20.16
N CYS A 11 -5.09 -15.29 -21.12
CA CYS A 11 -5.17 -15.55 -22.57
C CYS A 11 -4.36 -14.49 -23.36
N TYR A 12 -4.17 -14.73 -24.66
CA TYR A 12 -3.52 -13.75 -25.57
C TYR A 12 -4.34 -12.46 -25.74
N GLU A 13 -5.66 -12.56 -25.80
CA GLU A 13 -6.54 -11.39 -25.91
C GLU A 13 -6.41 -10.43 -24.71
N ALA A 14 -6.04 -10.94 -23.53
CA ALA A 14 -5.80 -10.12 -22.34
C ALA A 14 -4.52 -9.25 -22.44
N LEU A 15 -3.66 -9.52 -23.43
CA LEU A 15 -2.46 -8.73 -23.72
C LEU A 15 -2.75 -7.52 -24.63
N ALA A 16 -3.88 -7.53 -25.35
CA ALA A 16 -4.25 -6.44 -26.24
C ALA A 16 -4.47 -5.12 -25.44
N GLY A 17 -3.85 -4.03 -25.91
CA GLY A 17 -3.91 -2.73 -25.26
C GLY A 17 -3.03 -2.59 -24.01
N GLY A 18 -1.94 -3.37 -23.90
CA GLY A 18 -0.88 -3.14 -22.90
C GLY A 18 0.02 -1.95 -23.27
N SER A 19 0.60 -1.30 -22.27
CA SER A 19 1.66 -0.31 -22.44
C SER A 19 3.04 -0.98 -22.34
N THR A 20 4.02 -0.46 -23.07
CA THR A 20 5.45 -0.85 -22.99
C THR A 20 5.98 -0.77 -21.55
N VAL A 21 5.54 0.22 -20.76
CA VAL A 21 5.80 0.34 -19.32
C VAL A 21 5.46 -0.94 -18.55
N GLU A 22 4.31 -1.55 -18.83
CA GLU A 22 3.89 -2.75 -18.11
C GLU A 22 4.78 -3.95 -18.45
N GLY A 23 5.23 -4.03 -19.70
CA GLY A 23 6.19 -5.02 -20.13
C GLY A 23 7.55 -4.83 -19.45
N PHE A 24 8.05 -3.60 -19.36
CA PHE A 24 9.29 -3.30 -18.66
C PHE A 24 9.23 -3.69 -17.19
N GLU A 25 8.17 -3.30 -16.49
CA GLU A 25 7.98 -3.66 -15.07
C GLU A 25 7.91 -5.18 -14.88
N ASP A 26 7.17 -5.89 -15.73
CA ASP A 26 6.96 -7.33 -15.55
C ASP A 26 8.19 -8.17 -15.91
N PHE A 27 9.05 -7.67 -16.80
CA PHE A 27 10.26 -8.38 -17.21
C PHE A 27 11.51 -7.96 -16.45
N THR A 28 11.51 -6.77 -15.82
CA THR A 28 12.68 -6.27 -15.10
C THR A 28 12.48 -6.12 -13.59
N GLY A 29 11.24 -6.03 -13.11
CA GLY A 29 10.94 -5.64 -11.73
C GLY A 29 11.19 -4.15 -11.44
N GLY A 30 11.61 -3.37 -12.45
CA GLY A 30 11.93 -1.96 -12.34
C GLY A 30 10.71 -1.05 -12.17
N ILE A 31 10.94 0.24 -11.97
CA ILE A 31 9.92 1.29 -11.90
C ILE A 31 10.00 2.20 -13.11
N SER A 32 8.85 2.42 -13.74
CA SER A 32 8.78 3.23 -14.93
C SER A 32 8.37 4.67 -14.62
N GLU A 33 8.96 5.63 -15.30
CA GLU A 33 8.59 7.04 -15.31
C GLU A 33 8.07 7.43 -16.71
N PHE A 34 7.19 8.42 -16.75
CA PHE A 34 6.59 8.92 -17.98
C PHE A 34 6.87 10.41 -18.16
N TYR A 35 7.30 10.79 -19.36
CA TYR A 35 7.55 12.18 -19.76
C TYR A 35 6.76 12.51 -21.03
N ASP A 36 5.91 13.54 -20.96
CA ASP A 36 5.25 14.13 -22.12
C ASP A 36 6.23 15.08 -22.82
N LEU A 37 6.66 14.70 -24.03
CA LEU A 37 7.64 15.46 -24.80
C LEU A 37 7.07 16.76 -25.40
N LYS A 38 5.74 16.97 -25.34
CA LYS A 38 5.15 18.29 -25.65
C LYS A 38 5.38 19.30 -24.54
N LYS A 39 5.68 18.84 -23.33
CA LYS A 39 5.98 19.67 -22.14
C LYS A 39 7.14 19.05 -21.35
N PRO A 40 8.34 18.95 -21.95
CA PRO A 40 9.46 18.29 -21.30
C PRO A 40 10.01 19.17 -20.17
N PRO A 41 10.54 18.58 -19.09
CA PRO A 41 11.28 19.35 -18.09
C PRO A 41 12.58 19.90 -18.69
N ALA A 42 13.04 21.07 -18.22
CA ALA A 42 14.23 21.73 -18.79
C ALA A 42 15.51 20.88 -18.71
N ASN A 43 15.59 20.00 -17.71
CA ASN A 43 16.71 19.08 -17.47
C ASN A 43 16.49 17.67 -18.08
N LEU A 44 15.53 17.48 -19.00
CA LEU A 44 15.22 16.15 -19.56
C LEU A 44 16.44 15.43 -20.15
N TYR A 45 17.31 16.17 -20.85
CA TYR A 45 18.54 15.62 -21.43
C TYR A 45 19.45 15.01 -20.35
N GLN A 46 19.60 15.68 -19.20
CA GLN A 46 20.39 15.18 -18.07
C GLN A 46 19.73 13.95 -17.44
N ILE A 47 18.40 13.93 -17.32
CA ILE A 47 17.63 12.78 -16.81
C ILE A 47 17.88 11.54 -17.69
N ILE A 48 17.78 11.67 -19.01
CA ILE A 48 18.05 10.56 -19.95
C ILE A 48 19.49 10.07 -19.82
N ARG A 49 20.45 10.99 -19.75
CA ARG A 49 21.88 10.66 -19.58
C ARG A 49 22.13 9.90 -18.28
N LYS A 50 21.53 10.34 -17.16
CA LYS A 50 21.63 9.65 -15.87
C LYS A 50 21.00 8.26 -15.94
N ALA A 51 19.81 8.16 -16.53
CA ALA A 51 19.08 6.90 -16.68
C ALA A 51 19.88 5.88 -17.50
N LEU A 52 20.45 6.28 -18.64
CA LEU A 52 21.29 5.41 -19.48
C LEU A 52 22.56 4.96 -18.75
N ARG A 53 23.25 5.85 -18.03
CA ARG A 53 24.42 5.50 -17.19
C ARG A 53 24.06 4.54 -16.05
N ALA A 54 22.86 4.70 -15.48
CA ALA A 54 22.31 3.79 -14.47
C ALA A 54 21.75 2.48 -15.07
N GLY A 55 21.94 2.22 -16.36
CA GLY A 55 21.48 1.00 -17.03
C GLY A 55 19.95 0.89 -17.15
N SER A 56 19.23 1.99 -17.00
CA SER A 56 17.77 2.02 -17.17
C SER A 56 17.38 1.70 -18.61
N LEU A 57 16.19 1.11 -18.79
CA LEU A 57 15.64 0.85 -20.13
C LEU A 57 14.77 2.03 -20.55
N LEU A 58 15.03 2.60 -21.72
CA LEU A 58 14.30 3.77 -22.19
C LEU A 58 13.56 3.44 -23.48
N GLY A 59 12.28 3.82 -23.53
CA GLY A 59 11.43 3.69 -24.70
C GLY A 59 10.78 5.02 -25.07
N CYS A 60 10.47 5.22 -26.35
CA CYS A 60 9.73 6.39 -26.80
C CYS A 60 8.75 6.03 -27.92
N SER A 61 7.73 6.88 -28.10
CA SER A 61 6.70 6.67 -29.11
C SER A 61 6.10 7.98 -29.62
N ILE A 62 5.44 7.88 -30.78
CA ILE A 62 4.74 8.97 -31.45
C ILE A 62 3.24 8.72 -31.35
N ASP A 63 2.50 9.65 -30.76
CA ASP A 63 1.04 9.54 -30.62
C ASP A 63 0.35 9.72 -31.99
N VAL A 64 -0.75 8.98 -32.18
CA VAL A 64 -1.62 9.08 -33.36
C VAL A 64 -2.97 9.70 -32.98
N SER A 65 -3.53 10.48 -33.90
CA SER A 65 -4.85 11.11 -33.72
C SER A 65 -6.00 10.14 -34.03
N SER A 66 -5.75 9.06 -34.78
CA SER A 66 -6.73 8.06 -35.14
C SER A 66 -6.10 6.68 -35.31
N ALA A 67 -6.90 5.61 -35.13
CA ALA A 67 -6.44 4.23 -35.30
C ALA A 67 -6.02 3.92 -36.75
N ALA A 68 -6.49 4.68 -37.73
CA ALA A 68 -6.10 4.54 -39.14
C ALA A 68 -4.66 5.01 -39.42
N GLU A 69 -4.07 5.79 -38.51
CA GLU A 69 -2.67 6.23 -38.59
C GLU A 69 -1.72 5.33 -37.79
N ALA A 70 -2.21 4.25 -37.17
CA ALA A 70 -1.35 3.30 -36.48
C ALA A 70 -0.37 2.66 -37.47
N GLU A 71 0.91 2.62 -37.09
CA GLU A 71 2.03 2.11 -37.92
C GLU A 71 2.23 2.88 -39.25
N ALA A 72 1.64 4.07 -39.40
CA ALA A 72 1.90 4.91 -40.56
C ALA A 72 3.34 5.45 -40.53
N ILE A 73 4.04 5.34 -41.65
CA ILE A 73 5.40 5.85 -41.83
C ILE A 73 5.32 7.33 -42.24
N THR A 74 6.02 8.20 -41.52
CA THR A 74 6.13 9.63 -41.81
C THR A 74 7.04 9.89 -43.03
N SER A 75 7.02 11.11 -43.56
CA SER A 75 7.93 11.51 -44.64
C SER A 75 9.42 11.43 -44.27
N GLN A 76 9.73 11.46 -42.97
CA GLN A 76 11.08 11.33 -42.42
C GLN A 76 11.37 9.90 -41.93
N LYS A 77 10.60 8.91 -42.41
CA LYS A 77 10.75 7.48 -42.12
C LYS A 77 10.56 7.05 -40.66
N LEU A 78 9.97 7.88 -39.80
CA LEU A 78 9.52 7.46 -38.46
C LEU A 78 8.15 6.77 -38.52
N VAL A 79 7.96 5.71 -37.74
CA VAL A 79 6.71 4.94 -37.64
C VAL A 79 5.88 5.46 -36.46
N LYS A 80 4.62 5.80 -36.70
CA LYS A 80 3.71 6.28 -35.63
C LYS A 80 3.07 5.14 -34.83
N SER A 81 2.67 5.42 -33.59
CA SER A 81 2.08 4.43 -32.66
C SER A 81 2.94 3.17 -32.49
N HIS A 82 4.26 3.33 -32.60
CA HIS A 82 5.26 2.28 -32.53
C HIS A 82 6.28 2.60 -31.44
N ALA A 83 6.84 1.57 -30.83
CA ALA A 83 7.80 1.70 -29.74
C ALA A 83 9.24 1.70 -30.29
N TYR A 84 9.99 2.75 -29.96
CA TYR A 84 11.42 2.86 -30.20
C TYR A 84 12.18 2.72 -28.89
N SER A 85 13.40 2.21 -28.94
CA SER A 85 14.31 2.18 -27.78
C SER A 85 15.27 3.36 -27.83
N VAL A 86 15.53 4.03 -26.71
CA VAL A 86 16.62 5.01 -26.60
C VAL A 86 17.87 4.27 -26.14
N THR A 87 18.93 4.29 -26.94
CA THR A 87 20.14 3.47 -26.72
C THR A 87 21.41 4.30 -26.48
N GLY A 88 21.33 5.63 -26.57
CA GLY A 88 22.48 6.49 -26.39
C GLY A 88 22.12 7.97 -26.32
N ILE A 89 22.97 8.75 -25.67
CA ILE A 89 22.88 10.20 -25.63
C ILE A 89 24.29 10.78 -25.53
N GLU A 90 24.63 11.70 -26.42
CA GLU A 90 25.99 12.26 -26.52
C GLU A 90 25.92 13.75 -26.82
N GLU A 91 26.98 14.46 -26.45
CA GLU A 91 27.20 15.85 -26.83
C GLU A 91 28.46 15.91 -27.70
N VAL A 92 28.33 16.55 -28.85
CA VAL A 92 29.40 16.68 -29.84
C VAL A 92 29.66 18.16 -30.13
N ASP A 93 30.91 18.51 -30.43
CA ASP A 93 31.22 19.82 -30.98
C ASP A 93 30.90 19.81 -32.49
N PHE A 94 29.89 20.58 -32.86
CA PHE A 94 29.51 20.81 -34.25
C PHE A 94 29.81 22.26 -34.59
N GLN A 95 30.86 22.49 -35.38
CA GLN A 95 31.29 23.81 -35.85
C GLN A 95 31.56 24.85 -34.74
N GLY A 96 32.09 24.42 -33.59
CA GLY A 96 32.39 25.28 -32.43
C GLY A 96 31.20 25.46 -31.49
N HIS A 97 30.11 24.73 -31.70
CA HIS A 97 28.91 24.77 -30.87
C HIS A 97 28.58 23.38 -30.32
N PRO A 98 28.21 23.25 -29.03
CA PRO A 98 27.78 21.98 -28.48
C PRO A 98 26.42 21.58 -29.04
N GLU A 99 26.37 20.47 -29.77
CA GLU A 99 25.15 19.86 -30.29
C GLU A 99 24.81 18.60 -29.50
N ARG A 100 23.55 18.50 -29.08
CA ARG A 100 23.05 17.40 -28.25
C ARG A 100 22.37 16.36 -29.12
N LEU A 101 22.89 15.15 -29.13
CA LEU A 101 22.40 14.03 -29.93
C LEU A 101 21.77 12.95 -29.05
N ILE A 102 20.78 12.26 -29.62
CA ILE A 102 20.13 11.10 -29.02
C ILE A 102 20.07 9.97 -30.05
N ARG A 103 20.36 8.75 -29.60
CA ARG A 103 20.35 7.55 -30.42
C ARG A 103 19.10 6.73 -30.12
N LEU A 104 18.40 6.37 -31.18
CA LEU A 104 17.17 5.59 -31.13
C LEU A 104 17.33 4.33 -31.94
N ARG A 105 16.59 3.29 -31.56
CA ARG A 105 16.54 2.03 -32.31
C ARG A 105 15.11 1.60 -32.59
N ASN A 106 14.82 1.35 -33.86
CA ASN A 106 13.61 0.69 -34.33
C ASN A 106 13.74 -0.83 -34.10
N PRO A 107 12.86 -1.45 -33.28
CA PRO A 107 12.91 -2.90 -33.05
C PRO A 107 12.70 -3.77 -34.28
N TRP A 108 12.16 -3.24 -35.39
CA TRP A 108 12.06 -3.99 -36.65
C TRP A 108 13.44 -4.28 -37.27
N GLY A 109 14.47 -3.53 -36.88
CA GLY A 109 15.81 -3.67 -37.44
C GLY A 109 15.96 -3.10 -38.85
N GLU A 110 14.99 -2.30 -39.29
CA GLU A 110 14.93 -1.64 -40.59
C GLU A 110 14.11 -0.35 -40.46
N VAL A 111 14.20 0.53 -41.45
CA VAL A 111 13.47 1.81 -41.54
C VAL A 111 13.99 2.82 -40.52
N GLU A 112 14.99 3.57 -40.96
CA GLU A 112 15.71 4.57 -40.17
C GLU A 112 15.36 6.01 -40.55
N TRP A 113 15.61 6.92 -39.61
CA TRP A 113 15.43 8.36 -39.77
C TRP A 113 16.20 8.91 -40.97
N SER A 114 15.58 9.80 -41.74
CA SER A 114 16.18 10.41 -42.94
C SER A 114 16.49 11.90 -42.82
N GLY A 115 16.47 12.46 -41.60
CA GLY A 115 16.79 13.87 -41.35
C GLY A 115 18.24 14.10 -40.92
N ALA A 116 18.48 15.22 -40.24
CA ALA A 116 19.79 15.57 -39.70
C ALA A 116 20.32 14.48 -38.76
N TRP A 117 21.62 14.18 -38.85
CA TRP A 117 22.33 13.13 -38.09
C TRP A 117 21.91 11.68 -38.40
N SER A 118 21.12 11.45 -39.45
CA SER A 118 20.99 10.10 -40.04
C SER A 118 22.33 9.58 -40.56
N ASP A 119 22.40 8.27 -40.84
CA ASP A 119 23.63 7.58 -41.27
C ASP A 119 24.28 8.17 -42.52
N ASP A 120 23.50 8.78 -43.41
CA ASP A 120 23.98 9.45 -44.63
C ASP A 120 24.03 10.98 -44.52
N ALA A 121 23.81 11.52 -43.32
CA ALA A 121 23.69 12.95 -43.12
C ALA A 121 25.06 13.67 -43.22
N PRO A 122 25.15 14.80 -43.94
CA PRO A 122 26.42 15.52 -44.12
C PRO A 122 26.95 16.19 -42.84
N GLU A 123 26.13 16.33 -41.81
CA GLU A 123 26.47 16.91 -40.50
C GLU A 123 27.66 16.18 -39.87
N TRP A 124 27.73 14.85 -40.01
CA TRP A 124 28.83 14.01 -39.52
C TRP A 124 30.20 14.41 -40.07
N ASN A 125 30.28 15.10 -41.20
CA ASN A 125 31.56 15.54 -41.78
C ASN A 125 32.16 16.77 -41.07
N HIS A 126 31.42 17.39 -40.16
CA HIS A 126 31.82 18.63 -39.49
C HIS A 126 32.10 18.44 -37.99
N ILE A 127 32.12 17.19 -37.51
CA ILE A 127 32.55 16.84 -36.16
C ILE A 127 33.97 16.24 -36.19
N ASP A 128 34.56 16.10 -35.01
CA ASP A 128 35.85 15.43 -34.85
C ASP A 128 35.83 14.00 -35.47
N PRO A 129 36.82 13.64 -36.32
CA PRO A 129 36.83 12.34 -37.00
C PRO A 129 36.87 11.14 -36.06
N GLN A 130 37.51 11.24 -34.89
CA GLN A 130 37.56 10.15 -33.92
C GLN A 130 36.17 9.95 -33.29
N ARG A 131 35.50 11.05 -32.91
CA ARG A 131 34.12 11.00 -32.40
C ARG A 131 33.14 10.50 -33.48
N LYS A 132 33.37 10.83 -34.75
CA LYS A 132 32.59 10.29 -35.86
C LYS A 132 32.71 8.77 -35.94
N GLU A 133 33.92 8.22 -35.93
CA GLU A 133 34.12 6.77 -35.99
C GLU A 133 33.49 6.02 -34.80
N GLU A 134 33.45 6.66 -33.63
CA GLU A 134 32.79 6.12 -32.43
C GLU A 134 31.26 6.08 -32.54
N LEU A 135 30.65 7.13 -33.13
CA LEU A 135 29.21 7.38 -33.09
C LEU A 135 28.46 7.02 -34.38
N ASP A 136 29.02 7.32 -35.54
CA ASP A 136 28.43 7.12 -36.88
C ASP A 136 28.75 5.70 -37.39
N LYS A 137 27.88 4.75 -37.05
CA LYS A 137 27.96 3.35 -37.52
C LYS A 137 26.95 3.13 -38.64
N LYS A 138 27.41 3.23 -39.89
CA LYS A 138 26.59 3.02 -41.10
C LYS A 138 26.16 1.56 -41.25
N VAL A 139 25.10 1.16 -40.58
CA VAL A 139 24.54 -0.19 -40.60
C VAL A 139 23.03 -0.07 -40.56
N GLU A 140 22.33 -0.66 -41.54
CA GLU A 140 20.87 -0.78 -41.47
C GLU A 140 20.50 -1.85 -40.43
N ASP A 141 20.44 -1.45 -39.17
CA ASP A 141 20.03 -2.27 -38.03
C ASP A 141 18.87 -1.64 -37.24
N GLY A 142 18.29 -0.58 -37.80
CA GLY A 142 17.23 0.22 -37.24
C GLY A 142 17.71 1.26 -36.23
N GLU A 143 19.01 1.33 -35.92
CA GLU A 143 19.60 2.32 -35.02
C GLU A 143 20.01 3.58 -35.78
N PHE A 144 19.67 4.75 -35.24
CA PHE A 144 20.02 6.03 -35.86
C PHE A 144 20.20 7.11 -34.80
N TRP A 145 20.99 8.14 -35.13
CA TRP A 145 21.08 9.37 -34.35
C TRP A 145 20.14 10.44 -34.88
N MET A 146 19.71 11.32 -33.98
CA MET A 146 19.03 12.57 -34.34
C MET A 146 19.39 13.67 -33.33
N SER A 147 19.16 14.92 -33.70
CA SER A 147 19.28 16.02 -32.74
C SER A 147 18.25 15.86 -31.62
N PHE A 148 18.61 16.22 -30.39
CA PHE A 148 17.68 16.18 -29.25
C PHE A 148 16.48 17.12 -29.48
N SER A 149 16.71 18.22 -30.19
CA SER A 149 15.66 19.16 -30.60
C SER A 149 14.64 18.51 -31.55
N ASP A 150 15.11 17.70 -32.52
CA ASP A 150 14.22 16.95 -33.40
C ASP A 150 13.49 15.84 -32.65
N PHE A 151 14.16 15.15 -31.72
CA PHE A 151 13.51 14.15 -30.88
C PHE A 151 12.31 14.71 -30.13
N VAL A 152 12.47 15.83 -29.43
CA VAL A 152 11.38 16.51 -28.69
C VAL A 152 10.26 16.98 -29.64
N ARG A 153 10.60 17.35 -30.88
CA ARG A 153 9.61 17.81 -31.87
C ARG A 153 8.81 16.66 -32.50
N GLN A 154 9.45 15.52 -32.75
CA GLN A 154 8.86 14.40 -33.49
C GLN A 154 8.17 13.38 -32.58
N PHE A 155 8.75 13.12 -31.41
CA PHE A 155 8.21 12.14 -30.46
C PHE A 155 7.22 12.78 -29.48
N SER A 156 6.28 11.98 -29.00
CA SER A 156 5.24 12.44 -28.07
C SER A 156 5.52 12.02 -26.64
N ARG A 157 6.11 10.84 -26.44
CA ARG A 157 6.25 10.19 -25.14
C ARG A 157 7.63 9.60 -24.97
N LEU A 158 8.18 9.75 -23.77
CA LEU A 158 9.36 9.03 -23.30
C LEU A 158 8.99 8.27 -22.03
N GLU A 159 9.42 7.03 -21.98
CA GLU A 159 9.24 6.09 -20.87
C GLU A 159 10.61 5.63 -20.39
N ILE A 160 10.88 5.73 -19.08
CA ILE A 160 12.15 5.32 -18.49
C ILE A 160 11.87 4.27 -17.43
N CYS A 161 12.32 3.04 -17.62
CA CYS A 161 12.26 1.99 -16.61
C CYS A 161 13.60 1.90 -15.87
N ASN A 162 13.61 2.43 -14.65
CA ASN A 162 14.73 2.29 -13.72
C ASN A 162 14.72 0.89 -13.14
N LEU A 163 15.83 0.18 -13.29
CA LEU A 163 15.92 -1.21 -12.90
C LEU A 163 15.94 -1.39 -11.38
N SER A 164 15.40 -2.53 -10.93
CA SER A 164 15.54 -2.93 -9.54
C SER A 164 17.00 -3.26 -9.23
N PRO A 165 17.46 -3.09 -7.97
CA PRO A 165 18.84 -3.43 -7.60
C PRO A 165 19.23 -4.88 -7.93
N ASP A 166 18.26 -5.80 -8.00
CA ASP A 166 18.47 -7.21 -8.33
C ASP A 166 18.69 -7.48 -9.83
N SER A 167 18.32 -6.53 -10.70
CA SER A 167 18.41 -6.70 -12.16
C SER A 167 19.83 -6.46 -12.71
N LEU A 168 20.70 -5.82 -11.94
CA LEU A 168 22.06 -5.42 -12.34
C LEU A 168 23.11 -6.19 -11.53
N SER A 169 23.73 -7.19 -12.15
CA SER A 169 24.84 -7.96 -11.55
C SER A 169 26.17 -7.23 -11.54
N SER A 170 26.31 -6.14 -12.31
CA SER A 170 27.53 -5.31 -12.35
C SER A 170 27.59 -4.38 -11.14
N GLU A 171 28.78 -4.21 -10.56
CA GLU A 171 29.07 -3.23 -9.50
C GLU A 171 29.30 -1.81 -10.04
N GLU A 172 29.47 -1.66 -11.37
CA GLU A 172 29.82 -0.40 -12.02
C GLU A 172 28.61 0.52 -12.25
N VAL A 173 27.39 0.01 -12.09
CA VAL A 173 26.15 0.73 -12.42
C VAL A 173 25.45 1.17 -11.13
N HIS A 174 24.99 2.42 -11.10
CA HIS A 174 24.24 2.97 -9.97
C HIS A 174 23.01 2.11 -9.64
N LYS A 175 22.84 1.72 -8.36
CA LYS A 175 21.76 0.87 -7.89
C LYS A 175 20.79 1.65 -7.02
N TRP A 176 19.53 1.69 -7.44
CA TRP A 176 18.44 2.22 -6.62
C TRP A 176 18.21 1.35 -5.38
N ASN A 177 17.95 1.97 -4.23
CA ASN A 177 17.47 1.29 -3.04
C ASN A 177 15.95 1.10 -3.14
N LEU A 178 15.47 -0.13 -2.96
CA LEU A 178 14.05 -0.48 -3.11
C LEU A 178 13.44 -0.93 -1.78
N VAL A 179 12.34 -0.29 -1.39
CA VAL A 179 11.42 -0.79 -0.35
C VAL A 179 10.05 -1.06 -0.95
N LEU A 180 9.48 -2.23 -0.65
CA LEU A 180 8.19 -2.68 -1.15
C LEU A 180 7.20 -2.85 0.00
N PHE A 181 6.02 -2.23 -0.14
CA PHE A 181 4.90 -2.40 0.77
C PHE A 181 3.71 -3.00 0.05
N ASN A 182 3.08 -4.00 0.67
CA ASN A 182 1.89 -4.63 0.13
C ASN A 182 0.68 -4.20 0.96
N GLY A 183 -0.30 -3.58 0.31
CA GLY A 183 -1.47 -3.05 1.01
C GLY A 183 -2.78 -3.42 0.34
N ARG A 184 -3.87 -3.10 1.04
CA ARG A 184 -5.23 -3.35 0.56
C ARG A 184 -6.18 -2.23 0.98
N TRP A 185 -6.99 -1.77 0.04
CA TRP A 185 -8.20 -1.00 0.27
C TRP A 185 -9.37 -1.96 0.44
N THR A 186 -10.03 -1.89 1.58
CA THR A 186 -11.19 -2.72 1.91
C THR A 186 -12.35 -1.84 2.33
N ARG A 187 -13.49 -2.06 1.69
CA ARG A 187 -14.73 -1.34 1.93
C ARG A 187 -15.11 -1.42 3.41
N GLY A 188 -15.38 -0.25 3.99
CA GLY A 188 -15.77 -0.09 5.39
C GLY A 188 -14.61 -0.04 6.38
N SER A 189 -13.35 -0.23 5.93
CA SER A 189 -12.16 -0.18 6.80
C SER A 189 -11.05 0.72 6.23
N THR A 190 -10.35 0.28 5.18
CA THR A 190 -9.18 0.98 4.64
C THR A 190 -9.41 1.68 3.29
N ALA A 191 -10.58 1.50 2.67
CA ALA A 191 -10.93 2.15 1.40
C ALA A 191 -11.45 3.59 1.61
N GLY A 192 -10.54 4.49 2.01
CA GLY A 192 -10.86 5.85 2.45
C GLY A 192 -11.16 6.86 1.32
N GLY A 193 -10.78 6.56 0.08
CA GLY A 193 -10.86 7.49 -1.04
C GLY A 193 -9.76 8.56 -1.01
N CYS A 194 -9.78 9.52 -1.93
CA CYS A 194 -8.79 10.60 -2.01
C CYS A 194 -9.09 11.77 -1.05
N GLN A 195 -8.23 12.80 -1.06
CA GLN A 195 -8.32 13.97 -0.17
C GLN A 195 -9.65 14.74 -0.26
N ASN A 196 -10.39 14.58 -1.37
CA ASN A 196 -11.74 15.14 -1.52
C ASN A 196 -12.76 14.55 -0.54
N TYR A 197 -12.43 13.45 0.14
CA TYR A 197 -13.27 12.76 1.11
C TYR A 197 -12.64 12.79 2.52
N PRO A 198 -12.51 13.97 3.16
CA PRO A 198 -11.76 14.13 4.42
C PRO A 198 -12.34 13.31 5.59
N ALA A 199 -13.62 12.94 5.53
CA ALA A 199 -14.25 12.08 6.55
C ALA A 199 -13.63 10.67 6.60
N THR A 200 -13.14 10.17 5.47
CA THR A 200 -12.64 8.79 5.31
C THR A 200 -11.20 8.72 4.82
N TYR A 201 -10.63 9.79 4.24
CA TYR A 201 -9.28 9.80 3.66
C TYR A 201 -8.19 9.29 4.63
N TRP A 202 -8.25 9.72 5.88
CA TRP A 202 -7.29 9.34 6.92
C TRP A 202 -7.22 7.82 7.15
N THR A 203 -8.26 7.07 6.79
CA THR A 203 -8.37 5.62 7.04
C THR A 203 -7.62 4.78 6.02
N ASN A 204 -7.11 5.37 4.95
CA ASN A 204 -6.24 4.67 4.01
C ASN A 204 -4.98 4.14 4.74
N PRO A 205 -4.32 3.10 4.19
CA PRO A 205 -3.00 2.68 4.69
C PRO A 205 -2.01 3.84 4.62
N GLN A 206 -1.05 3.85 5.53
CA GLN A 206 -0.11 4.95 5.75
C GLN A 206 1.31 4.37 5.85
N PHE A 207 2.26 4.95 5.13
CA PHE A 207 3.64 4.47 5.08
C PHE A 207 4.59 5.61 5.41
N LYS A 208 5.50 5.39 6.35
CA LYS A 208 6.52 6.36 6.74
C LYS A 208 7.78 6.13 5.91
N ILE A 209 8.39 7.20 5.43
CA ILE A 209 9.68 7.20 4.73
C ILE A 209 10.59 8.21 5.42
N HIS A 210 11.81 7.80 5.72
CA HIS A 210 12.84 8.62 6.32
C HIS A 210 14.01 8.75 5.35
N LEU A 211 14.36 10.01 5.05
CA LEU A 211 15.40 10.38 4.08
C LEU A 211 16.49 11.18 4.80
N ASP A 212 17.69 10.62 4.87
CA ASP A 212 18.83 11.22 5.60
C ASP A 212 19.89 11.78 4.65
N GLU A 213 20.30 10.96 3.68
CA GLU A 213 21.43 11.24 2.79
C GLU A 213 20.96 11.94 1.50
N VAL A 214 21.60 13.06 1.19
CA VAL A 214 21.34 13.87 -0.02
C VAL A 214 22.06 13.29 -1.24
N ASP A 215 21.52 13.54 -2.42
CA ASP A 215 22.08 13.03 -3.68
C ASP A 215 23.49 13.61 -3.94
N GLU A 216 24.37 12.84 -4.58
CA GLU A 216 25.78 13.24 -4.79
C GLU A 216 25.92 14.50 -5.66
N GLU A 217 25.04 14.66 -6.65
CA GLU A 217 25.04 15.80 -7.57
C GLU A 217 24.75 17.14 -6.84
N ASP A 218 23.95 17.10 -5.76
CA ASP A 218 23.65 18.29 -4.94
C ASP A 218 24.79 18.63 -3.96
N GLN A 219 25.78 17.73 -3.78
CA GLN A 219 26.97 17.99 -2.96
C GLN A 219 28.07 18.70 -3.76
N GLU A 220 28.12 18.48 -5.08
CA GLU A 220 29.16 19.03 -5.96
C GLU A 220 28.74 20.33 -6.66
N GLU A 221 27.47 20.48 -7.06
CA GLU A 221 26.96 21.66 -7.77
C GLU A 221 26.03 22.49 -6.85
N SER A 222 26.61 23.48 -6.17
CA SER A 222 25.98 24.43 -5.23
C SER A 222 24.82 25.33 -5.75
N ILE A 223 24.00 24.87 -6.69
CA ILE A 223 22.96 25.67 -7.37
C ILE A 223 21.53 25.39 -6.83
N GLY A 224 21.33 24.34 -6.02
CA GLY A 224 20.02 23.95 -5.48
C GLY A 224 19.98 23.72 -3.97
N GLU A 225 18.77 23.66 -3.39
CA GLU A 225 18.59 23.16 -2.02
C GLU A 225 18.90 21.66 -1.98
N PRO A 226 19.60 21.18 -0.93
CA PRO A 226 20.01 19.77 -0.84
C PRO A 226 18.78 18.87 -0.76
N CYS A 227 18.66 17.93 -1.71
CA CYS A 227 17.49 17.07 -1.84
C CYS A 227 17.89 15.58 -1.83
N CYS A 228 16.91 14.75 -1.48
CA CYS A 228 16.92 13.31 -1.65
C CYS A 228 15.97 12.96 -2.79
N THR A 229 16.46 12.25 -3.81
CA THR A 229 15.61 11.80 -4.92
C THR A 229 14.93 10.47 -4.60
N VAL A 230 13.61 10.46 -4.71
CA VAL A 230 12.78 9.26 -4.57
C VAL A 230 11.82 9.09 -5.75
N LEU A 231 11.63 7.84 -6.18
CA LEU A 231 10.57 7.44 -7.09
C LEU A 231 9.54 6.61 -6.32
N LEU A 232 8.30 7.07 -6.34
CA LEU A 232 7.18 6.40 -5.68
C LEU A 232 6.28 5.80 -6.75
N GLY A 233 6.10 4.47 -6.72
CA GLY A 233 5.23 3.71 -7.60
C GLY A 233 4.09 3.05 -6.84
N LEU A 234 2.85 3.34 -7.20
CA LEU A 234 1.66 2.69 -6.64
C LEU A 234 0.99 1.81 -7.69
N MET A 235 1.15 0.50 -7.56
CA MET A 235 0.65 -0.50 -8.49
C MET A 235 -0.57 -1.24 -7.92
N GLN A 236 -1.68 -1.31 -8.66
CA GLN A 236 -2.84 -2.13 -8.29
C GLN A 236 -2.73 -3.57 -8.81
N LYS A 237 -3.01 -4.54 -7.94
CA LYS A 237 -2.78 -5.97 -8.22
C LYS A 237 -3.97 -6.65 -8.90
N ASN A 238 -3.67 -7.67 -9.70
CA ASN A 238 -4.63 -8.67 -10.21
C ASN A 238 -5.81 -8.12 -11.06
N ARG A 239 -5.78 -6.87 -11.51
CA ARG A 239 -6.91 -6.23 -12.21
C ARG A 239 -7.14 -6.77 -13.62
N ARG A 240 -6.08 -7.12 -14.37
CA ARG A 240 -6.20 -7.70 -15.71
C ARG A 240 -7.06 -8.98 -15.70
N ARG A 241 -6.90 -9.84 -14.69
CA ARG A 241 -7.72 -11.03 -14.48
C ARG A 241 -9.19 -10.70 -14.16
N ARG A 242 -9.42 -9.62 -13.42
CA ARG A 242 -10.76 -9.19 -12.99
C ARG A 242 -11.54 -8.45 -14.09
N LYS A 243 -10.89 -8.03 -15.18
CA LYS A 243 -11.55 -7.44 -16.36
C LYS A 243 -12.64 -8.34 -16.93
N ARG A 244 -12.47 -9.67 -16.89
CA ARG A 244 -13.47 -10.66 -17.32
C ARG A 244 -14.79 -10.61 -16.53
N ILE A 245 -14.76 -10.07 -15.32
CA ILE A 245 -15.91 -9.96 -14.41
C ILE A 245 -16.42 -8.51 -14.33
N GLY A 246 -16.04 -7.65 -15.28
CA GLY A 246 -16.45 -6.25 -15.35
C GLY A 246 -15.72 -5.31 -14.38
N GLN A 247 -14.71 -5.78 -13.65
CA GLN A 247 -13.91 -4.96 -12.75
C GLN A 247 -12.63 -4.49 -13.44
N GLY A 248 -12.69 -3.32 -14.06
CA GLY A 248 -11.54 -2.64 -14.68
C GLY A 248 -10.53 -2.09 -13.67
N MET A 249 -9.57 -1.31 -14.18
CA MET A 249 -8.61 -0.57 -13.36
C MET A 249 -9.36 0.46 -12.49
N LEU A 250 -8.96 0.59 -11.23
CA LEU A 250 -9.41 1.69 -10.38
C LEU A 250 -8.61 2.96 -10.70
N SER A 251 -9.24 4.12 -10.52
CA SER A 251 -8.50 5.39 -10.47
C SER A 251 -7.73 5.46 -9.14
N ILE A 252 -6.40 5.38 -9.21
CA ILE A 252 -5.50 5.33 -8.05
C ILE A 252 -4.54 6.53 -8.06
N GLY A 253 -3.98 6.84 -6.89
CA GLY A 253 -3.01 7.90 -6.68
C GLY A 253 -2.48 7.89 -5.25
N TYR A 254 -1.51 8.74 -4.96
CA TYR A 254 -0.94 8.89 -3.62
C TYR A 254 -0.62 10.35 -3.31
N ALA A 255 -0.49 10.65 -2.02
CA ALA A 255 0.01 11.92 -1.53
C ALA A 255 1.11 11.69 -0.50
N VAL A 256 2.06 12.64 -0.44
CA VAL A 256 3.22 12.64 0.44
C VAL A 256 3.14 13.87 1.33
N TYR A 257 3.16 13.70 2.64
CA TYR A 257 3.15 14.77 3.63
C TYR A 257 4.48 14.78 4.37
N GLN A 258 4.99 15.97 4.67
CA GLN A 258 6.13 16.09 5.58
C GLN A 258 5.63 15.94 7.02
N VAL A 259 6.29 15.09 7.81
CA VAL A 259 5.98 14.94 9.23
C VAL A 259 6.67 16.07 9.99
N PRO A 260 5.93 16.88 10.77
CA PRO A 260 6.52 17.92 11.61
C PRO A 260 7.44 17.34 12.69
N LYS A 261 8.51 18.05 13.03
CA LYS A 261 9.52 17.62 14.01
C LYS A 261 8.93 17.29 15.38
N GLU A 262 7.84 17.93 15.74
CA GLU A 262 7.12 17.71 17.00
C GLU A 262 6.46 16.32 17.06
N LEU A 263 6.18 15.72 15.91
CA LEU A 263 5.49 14.44 15.76
C LEU A 263 6.42 13.26 15.42
N GLU A 264 7.69 13.51 15.08
CA GLU A 264 8.65 12.47 14.65
C GLU A 264 8.82 11.34 15.69
N SER A 265 8.80 11.67 16.98
CA SER A 265 8.98 10.70 18.09
C SER A 265 7.71 9.93 18.50
N HIS A 266 6.52 10.34 18.04
CA HIS A 266 5.22 9.80 18.48
C HIS A 266 4.48 9.03 17.35
N THR A 267 5.08 8.89 16.17
CA THR A 267 4.40 8.54 14.90
C THR A 267 4.56 7.08 14.45
N GLU A 268 4.74 6.12 15.35
CA GLU A 268 4.48 4.71 15.01
C GLU A 268 2.97 4.41 14.93
N ALA A 269 2.15 5.31 15.48
CA ALA A 269 0.70 5.19 15.48
C ALA A 269 0.07 5.80 14.21
N HIS A 270 -0.94 5.10 13.68
CA HIS A 270 -1.75 5.55 12.54
C HIS A 270 -2.35 6.94 12.80
N VAL A 271 -2.06 7.86 11.89
CA VAL A 271 -2.34 9.29 11.99
C VAL A 271 -3.83 9.55 11.75
N GLY A 272 -4.44 10.32 12.65
CA GLY A 272 -5.87 10.61 12.66
C GLY A 272 -6.31 11.67 11.65
N ARG A 273 -7.61 11.95 11.65
CA ARG A 273 -8.26 12.90 10.74
C ARG A 273 -7.68 14.32 10.82
N ASP A 274 -7.41 14.80 12.04
CA ASP A 274 -7.06 16.21 12.28
C ASP A 274 -5.76 16.62 11.57
N PHE A 275 -4.77 15.72 11.53
CA PHE A 275 -3.54 15.92 10.78
C PHE A 275 -3.79 16.25 9.30
N PHE A 276 -4.67 15.51 8.63
CA PHE A 276 -4.94 15.73 7.20
C PHE A 276 -5.79 16.97 6.93
N LEU A 277 -6.39 17.58 7.97
CA LEU A 277 -7.06 18.87 7.88
C LEU A 277 -6.07 20.02 8.05
N ASP A 278 -5.07 19.83 8.91
CA ASP A 278 -4.09 20.87 9.27
C ASP A 278 -2.91 20.94 8.29
N TYR A 279 -2.51 19.81 7.69
CA TYR A 279 -1.31 19.72 6.84
C TYR A 279 -1.65 19.47 5.37
N GLN A 280 -0.95 20.18 4.49
CA GLN A 280 -1.04 20.00 3.03
C GLN A 280 0.03 19.02 2.53
N PRO A 281 -0.25 18.26 1.46
CA PRO A 281 0.74 17.37 0.88
C PRO A 281 1.87 18.18 0.23
N LEU A 282 3.11 17.76 0.47
CA LEU A 282 4.30 18.31 -0.18
C LEU A 282 4.42 17.85 -1.63
N ALA A 283 4.06 16.59 -1.88
CA ALA A 283 4.00 16.00 -3.22
C ALA A 283 2.75 15.13 -3.37
N ARG A 284 2.23 15.01 -4.58
CA ARG A 284 1.10 14.13 -4.90
C ARG A 284 1.12 13.76 -6.36
N THR A 285 0.48 12.64 -6.69
CA THR A 285 0.17 12.31 -8.09
C THR A 285 -0.69 13.42 -8.70
N SER A 286 -0.30 13.92 -9.88
CA SER A 286 -0.97 15.06 -10.55
C SER A 286 -2.44 14.82 -10.84
N THR A 287 -2.79 13.58 -11.19
CA THR A 287 -4.16 13.13 -11.44
C THR A 287 -4.31 11.69 -10.97
N TYR A 288 -5.51 11.35 -10.48
CA TYR A 288 -5.87 9.95 -10.25
C TYR A 288 -6.19 9.32 -11.60
N VAL A 289 -5.42 8.30 -11.98
CA VAL A 289 -5.52 7.67 -13.29
C VAL A 289 -5.89 6.20 -13.15
N ASN A 290 -6.59 5.69 -14.16
CA ASN A 290 -7.05 4.30 -14.27
C ASN A 290 -5.99 3.42 -14.96
N LEU A 291 -4.74 3.55 -14.55
CA LEU A 291 -3.61 2.74 -15.00
C LEU A 291 -3.28 1.64 -14.00
N ARG A 292 -2.51 0.64 -14.43
CA ARG A 292 -2.03 -0.43 -13.55
C ARG A 292 -1.15 0.11 -12.43
N GLU A 293 -0.29 1.07 -12.76
CA GLU A 293 0.58 1.75 -11.82
C GLU A 293 0.57 3.25 -12.07
N VAL A 294 0.72 4.01 -10.98
CA VAL A 294 1.00 5.45 -11.02
C VAL A 294 2.32 5.67 -10.31
N SER A 295 3.28 6.21 -11.04
CA SER A 295 4.61 6.51 -10.55
C SER A 295 4.91 8.00 -10.64
N GLY A 296 5.86 8.45 -9.83
CA GLY A 296 6.30 9.85 -9.84
C GLY A 296 7.65 10.02 -9.16
N ARG A 297 8.44 10.95 -9.70
CA ARG A 297 9.69 11.40 -9.11
C ARG A 297 9.43 12.58 -8.17
N ALA A 298 9.99 12.51 -6.97
CA ALA A 298 9.98 13.61 -6.02
C ALA A 298 11.41 13.88 -5.54
N ARG A 299 11.76 15.17 -5.44
CA ARG A 299 12.96 15.64 -4.76
C ARG A 299 12.50 16.28 -3.45
N LEU A 300 12.88 15.68 -2.35
CA LEU A 300 12.41 16.05 -1.02
C LEU A 300 13.62 16.39 -0.14
N PRO A 301 13.56 17.42 0.72
CA PRO A 301 14.65 17.66 1.66
C PRO A 301 14.81 16.48 2.64
N PRO A 302 15.95 16.34 3.32
CA PRO A 302 16.10 15.33 4.37
C PRO A 302 15.03 15.49 5.46
N GLY A 303 14.45 14.38 5.92
CA GLY A 303 13.39 14.36 6.93
C GLY A 303 12.46 13.16 6.86
N GLU A 304 11.38 13.21 7.64
CA GLU A 304 10.35 12.19 7.69
C GLU A 304 9.11 12.54 6.87
N TYR A 305 8.59 11.55 6.15
CA TYR A 305 7.49 11.69 5.22
C TYR A 305 6.43 10.62 5.43
N LEU A 306 5.18 10.98 5.21
CA LEU A 306 4.01 10.10 5.24
C LEU A 306 3.43 9.95 3.83
N VAL A 307 3.46 8.74 3.29
CA VAL A 307 2.85 8.38 2.01
C VAL A 307 1.50 7.72 2.24
N VAL A 308 0.45 8.28 1.63
CA VAL A 308 -0.93 7.78 1.73
C VAL A 308 -1.43 7.38 0.35
N PRO A 309 -1.36 6.09 -0.02
CA PRO A 309 -1.94 5.57 -1.25
C PRO A 309 -3.46 5.40 -1.13
N SER A 310 -4.20 5.84 -2.14
CA SER A 310 -5.66 5.71 -2.15
C SER A 310 -6.22 5.46 -3.54
N THR A 311 -7.48 5.04 -3.56
CA THR A 311 -8.34 5.18 -4.74
C THR A 311 -8.94 6.59 -4.78
N PHE A 312 -9.46 7.00 -5.94
CA PHE A 312 -10.12 8.30 -6.06
C PHE A 312 -11.40 8.33 -5.21
N GLU A 313 -12.33 7.42 -5.48
CA GLU A 313 -13.57 7.27 -4.71
C GLU A 313 -13.34 6.38 -3.48
N PRO A 314 -14.04 6.64 -2.36
CA PRO A 314 -14.04 5.75 -1.20
C PRO A 314 -14.76 4.43 -1.51
N PHE A 315 -14.60 3.45 -0.62
CA PHE A 315 -15.29 2.16 -0.64
C PHE A 315 -14.98 1.25 -1.85
N LYS A 316 -13.89 1.53 -2.58
CA LYS A 316 -13.39 0.66 -3.64
C LYS A 316 -12.45 -0.38 -3.08
N ASP A 317 -12.80 -1.65 -3.24
CA ASP A 317 -11.94 -2.76 -2.84
C ASP A 317 -10.79 -2.95 -3.84
N GLY A 318 -9.57 -3.11 -3.33
CA GLY A 318 -8.39 -3.35 -4.16
C GLY A 318 -7.15 -3.71 -3.37
N GLU A 319 -6.28 -4.49 -3.98
CA GLU A 319 -4.93 -4.77 -3.47
C GLU A 319 -3.93 -3.92 -4.24
N PHE A 320 -2.87 -3.48 -3.57
CA PHE A 320 -1.82 -2.68 -4.18
C PHE A 320 -0.42 -3.07 -3.68
N CYS A 321 0.58 -2.60 -4.42
CA CYS A 321 1.99 -2.58 -4.04
C CYS A 321 2.45 -1.12 -4.10
N LEU A 322 2.99 -0.59 -3.01
CA LEU A 322 3.69 0.69 -2.99
C LEU A 322 5.19 0.40 -3.04
N ARG A 323 5.87 1.03 -3.98
CA ARG A 323 7.29 0.83 -4.26
C ARG A 323 8.01 2.15 -4.06
N VAL A 324 9.02 2.15 -3.21
CA VAL A 324 9.85 3.31 -2.91
C VAL A 324 11.24 3.02 -3.43
N PHE A 325 11.61 3.69 -4.52
CA PHE A 325 12.99 3.68 -5.02
C PHE A 325 13.67 4.96 -4.53
N SER A 326 14.86 4.83 -3.95
CA SER A 326 15.61 5.96 -3.41
C SER A 326 17.07 5.89 -3.87
N GLU A 327 17.63 7.03 -4.25
CA GLU A 327 19.02 7.11 -4.74
C GLU A 327 20.00 6.74 -3.63
N LYS A 328 19.78 7.30 -2.43
CA LYS A 328 20.44 6.89 -1.18
C LYS A 328 19.53 6.03 -0.33
N LYS A 329 20.10 5.31 0.63
CA LYS A 329 19.34 4.36 1.46
C LYS A 329 18.30 5.10 2.31
N ALA A 330 17.02 4.88 2.01
CA ALA A 330 15.91 5.35 2.82
C ALA A 330 15.46 4.29 3.83
N GLN A 331 15.08 4.70 5.04
CA GLN A 331 14.34 3.81 5.95
C GLN A 331 12.85 4.00 5.67
N ALA A 332 12.08 2.91 5.59
CA ALA A 332 10.65 3.02 5.40
C ALA A 332 9.91 1.94 6.19
N LEU A 333 8.76 2.31 6.75
CA LEU A 333 7.96 1.50 7.67
C LEU A 333 6.46 1.66 7.37
N GLU A 334 5.69 0.58 7.48
CA GLU A 334 4.22 0.68 7.47
C GLU A 334 3.73 1.19 8.83
N ILE A 335 2.95 2.27 8.84
CA ILE A 335 2.45 2.85 10.08
C ILE A 335 1.31 2.01 10.64
N GLY A 336 1.44 1.67 11.92
CA GLY A 336 0.46 0.88 12.63
C GLY A 336 0.57 -0.62 12.39
N ASP A 337 1.72 -1.14 11.95
CA ASP A 337 1.94 -2.60 11.89
C ASP A 337 2.17 -3.25 13.27
N VAL A 338 2.34 -2.44 14.31
CA VAL A 338 2.49 -2.93 15.69
C VAL A 338 1.20 -3.61 16.17
N VAL A 339 1.34 -4.86 16.61
CA VAL A 339 0.29 -5.63 17.27
C VAL A 339 0.62 -5.75 18.76
N ALA A 340 -0.10 -4.98 19.58
CA ALA A 340 0.04 -4.98 21.03
C ALA A 340 -1.34 -4.98 21.69
N GLY A 341 -1.48 -5.73 22.78
CA GLY A 341 -2.72 -5.83 23.54
C GLY A 341 -2.44 -5.76 25.02
N ASN A 342 -2.90 -4.69 25.67
CA ASN A 342 -2.99 -4.60 27.12
C ASN A 342 -4.46 -4.39 27.52
N PRO A 343 -5.30 -5.43 27.42
CA PRO A 343 -6.72 -5.32 27.69
C PRO A 343 -6.96 -4.94 29.15
N HIS A 344 -8.03 -4.18 29.38
CA HIS A 344 -8.42 -3.80 30.74
C HIS A 344 -8.67 -5.02 31.63
N GLU A 345 -7.90 -5.15 32.71
CA GLU A 345 -8.16 -6.09 33.80
C GLU A 345 -8.82 -5.37 34.99
N PRO A 346 -9.96 -5.86 35.50
CA PRO A 346 -10.59 -5.29 36.68
C PRO A 346 -9.66 -5.34 37.89
N HIS A 347 -9.63 -4.28 38.69
CA HIS A 347 -8.73 -4.20 39.84
C HIS A 347 -9.17 -5.23 40.91
N PRO A 348 -8.24 -5.94 41.59
CA PRO A 348 -8.59 -6.96 42.59
C PRO A 348 -9.56 -6.45 43.67
N SER A 349 -9.40 -5.21 44.12
CA SER A 349 -10.30 -4.58 45.10
C SER A 349 -11.74 -4.43 44.62
N GLU A 350 -11.99 -4.22 43.32
CA GLU A 350 -13.34 -4.13 42.77
C GLU A 350 -14.00 -5.50 42.70
N VAL A 351 -13.21 -6.55 42.45
CA VAL A 351 -13.66 -7.94 42.46
C VAL A 351 -13.95 -8.42 43.89
N ASP A 352 -13.19 -7.94 44.89
CA ASP A 352 -13.36 -8.34 46.29
C ASP A 352 -14.45 -7.55 47.04
N GLN A 353 -14.95 -6.44 46.48
CA GLN A 353 -16.06 -5.69 47.10
C GLN A 353 -17.33 -6.55 47.28
N GLU A 354 -17.86 -6.63 48.49
CA GLU A 354 -19.13 -7.34 48.71
C GLU A 354 -20.30 -6.57 48.12
N ASP A 355 -20.79 -7.03 46.96
CA ASP A 355 -22.04 -6.55 46.37
C ASP A 355 -23.14 -7.57 46.66
N SER A 356 -23.95 -7.27 47.68
CA SER A 356 -25.05 -8.13 48.14
C SER A 356 -26.13 -8.30 47.06
N GLN A 357 -26.31 -7.33 46.17
CA GLN A 357 -27.24 -7.45 45.05
C GLN A 357 -26.66 -8.39 43.98
N PHE A 358 -25.38 -8.24 43.64
CA PHE A 358 -24.71 -9.11 42.68
C PHE A 358 -24.65 -10.57 43.15
N LYS A 359 -24.39 -10.79 44.44
CA LYS A 359 -24.40 -12.12 45.06
C LYS A 359 -25.80 -12.76 45.02
N SER A 360 -26.84 -11.98 45.30
CA SER A 360 -28.24 -12.46 45.21
C SER A 360 -28.67 -12.79 43.77
N LEU A 361 -28.13 -12.08 42.78
CA LEU A 361 -28.36 -12.37 41.36
C LEU A 361 -27.63 -13.65 40.94
N PHE A 362 -26.40 -13.85 41.40
CA PHE A 362 -25.64 -15.08 41.19
C PHE A 362 -26.36 -16.29 41.80
N GLU A 363 -26.77 -16.22 43.07
CA GLU A 363 -27.44 -17.33 43.77
C GLU A 363 -28.79 -17.73 43.17
N LYS A 364 -29.52 -16.78 42.55
CA LYS A 364 -30.78 -17.09 41.86
C LYS A 364 -30.59 -17.85 40.55
N LEU A 365 -29.40 -17.80 39.98
CA LEU A 365 -29.12 -18.21 38.59
C LEU A 365 -28.08 -19.32 38.50
N ALA A 366 -27.26 -19.50 39.54
CA ALA A 366 -26.38 -20.63 39.69
C ALA A 366 -27.21 -21.91 39.86
N GLU A 367 -26.88 -22.95 39.11
CA GLU A 367 -27.54 -24.25 39.22
C GLU A 367 -27.04 -25.00 40.48
N LYS A 368 -27.36 -26.30 40.60
CA LYS A 368 -27.12 -27.13 41.79
C LYS A 368 -25.71 -27.05 42.41
N ASP A 369 -24.70 -26.66 41.63
CA ASP A 369 -23.30 -26.64 42.04
C ASP A 369 -22.73 -25.23 42.33
N SER A 370 -23.59 -24.20 42.44
CA SER A 370 -23.15 -22.80 42.62
C SER A 370 -22.26 -22.28 41.49
N GLU A 371 -22.51 -22.75 40.27
CA GLU A 371 -21.80 -22.35 39.06
C GLU A 371 -22.79 -21.94 37.95
N ILE A 372 -22.36 -21.03 37.08
CA ILE A 372 -23.18 -20.51 35.97
C ILE A 372 -22.80 -21.20 34.66
N THR A 373 -23.78 -21.82 34.00
CA THR A 373 -23.64 -22.43 32.67
C THR A 373 -23.79 -21.39 31.55
N ALA A 374 -23.34 -21.71 30.33
CA ALA A 374 -23.49 -20.82 29.17
C ALA A 374 -24.95 -20.41 28.87
N ASN A 375 -25.91 -21.31 29.12
CA ASN A 375 -27.33 -21.02 28.92
C ASN A 375 -27.85 -20.07 30.02
N ALA A 376 -27.48 -20.31 31.27
CA ALA A 376 -27.83 -19.42 32.39
C ALA A 376 -27.22 -18.02 32.18
N LEU A 377 -25.95 -17.94 31.77
CA LEU A 377 -25.28 -16.69 31.43
C LEU A 377 -26.00 -15.93 30.32
N LYS A 378 -26.41 -16.61 29.25
CA LYS A 378 -27.17 -16.00 28.15
C LYS A 378 -28.49 -15.41 28.64
N MET A 379 -29.25 -16.15 29.44
CA MET A 379 -30.54 -15.68 29.97
C MET A 379 -30.35 -14.43 30.85
N LEU A 380 -29.36 -14.47 31.75
CA LEU A 380 -29.01 -13.37 32.65
C LEU A 380 -28.63 -12.11 31.88
N LEU A 381 -27.63 -12.21 30.99
CA LEU A 381 -27.17 -11.06 30.23
C LEU A 381 -28.29 -10.51 29.34
N ASN A 382 -29.09 -11.38 28.72
CA ASN A 382 -30.20 -10.90 27.90
C ASN A 382 -31.29 -10.19 28.71
N GLU A 383 -31.60 -10.66 29.91
CA GLU A 383 -32.54 -9.99 30.80
C GLU A 383 -31.99 -8.64 31.30
N ALA A 384 -30.72 -8.60 31.69
CA ALA A 384 -30.08 -7.38 32.19
C ALA A 384 -29.97 -6.28 31.12
N PHE A 385 -29.60 -6.66 29.89
CA PHE A 385 -29.39 -5.71 28.79
C PHE A 385 -30.67 -5.42 27.99
N SER A 386 -31.72 -6.25 28.04
CA SER A 386 -33.00 -5.94 27.37
C SER A 386 -33.78 -4.81 28.05
N LYS A 387 -33.56 -4.57 29.35
CA LYS A 387 -34.18 -3.46 30.10
C LYS A 387 -33.54 -2.09 29.79
N ARG A 388 -32.45 -2.08 29.03
CA ARG A 388 -31.69 -0.88 28.71
C ARG A 388 -32.18 -0.20 27.43
N THR A 389 -32.35 1.11 27.49
CA THR A 389 -32.74 1.95 26.34
C THR A 389 -31.56 2.72 25.75
N ASP A 390 -30.39 2.68 26.41
CA ASP A 390 -29.17 3.40 26.01
C ASP A 390 -28.39 2.70 24.88
N ILE A 391 -28.73 1.45 24.56
CA ILE A 391 -28.16 0.69 23.44
C ILE A 391 -29.25 -0.06 22.68
N THR A 392 -29.08 -0.24 21.37
CA THR A 392 -29.89 -1.22 20.63
C THR A 392 -29.30 -2.61 20.84
N PHE A 393 -30.01 -3.46 21.58
CA PHE A 393 -29.53 -4.77 21.94
C PHE A 393 -30.45 -5.87 21.38
N HIS A 394 -29.87 -6.76 20.58
CA HIS A 394 -30.60 -7.86 19.94
C HIS A 394 -30.42 -9.21 20.68
N GLY A 395 -29.77 -9.19 21.85
CA GLY A 395 -29.43 -10.40 22.60
C GLY A 395 -28.01 -10.88 22.31
N PHE A 396 -27.35 -11.41 23.35
CA PHE A 396 -26.15 -12.22 23.23
C PHE A 396 -26.48 -13.59 22.66
N ASN A 397 -25.64 -14.04 21.73
CA ASN A 397 -25.72 -15.37 21.21
C ASN A 397 -25.05 -16.39 22.16
N ILE A 398 -25.41 -17.67 22.05
CA ILE A 398 -24.87 -18.71 22.94
C ILE A 398 -23.37 -18.95 22.73
N ASN A 399 -22.86 -18.70 21.52
CA ASN A 399 -21.44 -18.86 21.22
C ASN A 399 -20.60 -17.77 21.87
N THR A 400 -21.06 -16.52 21.88
CA THR A 400 -20.46 -15.41 22.62
C THR A 400 -20.39 -15.74 24.12
N CYS A 401 -21.48 -16.28 24.68
CA CYS A 401 -21.50 -16.70 26.08
C CYS A 401 -20.49 -17.83 26.37
N ARG A 402 -20.32 -18.78 25.43
CA ARG A 402 -19.30 -19.83 25.54
C ARG A 402 -17.87 -19.27 25.43
N GLU A 403 -17.63 -18.30 24.54
CA GLU A 403 -16.34 -17.61 24.42
C GLU A 403 -16.02 -16.82 25.71
N MET A 404 -17.01 -16.16 26.32
CA MET A 404 -16.85 -15.47 27.61
C MET A 404 -16.44 -16.42 28.74
N ILE A 405 -17.09 -17.58 28.83
CA ILE A 405 -16.73 -18.60 29.82
C ILE A 405 -15.31 -19.10 29.55
N SER A 406 -14.99 -19.43 28.31
CA SER A 406 -13.67 -19.93 27.93
C SER A 406 -12.51 -18.97 28.24
N LEU A 407 -12.76 -17.66 28.32
CA LEU A 407 -11.73 -16.67 28.68
C LEU A 407 -11.42 -16.67 30.19
N LEU A 408 -12.42 -16.96 31.03
CA LEU A 408 -12.35 -16.75 32.48
C LEU A 408 -12.33 -18.03 33.30
N ASP A 409 -12.82 -19.13 32.73
CA ASP A 409 -12.79 -20.47 33.31
C ASP A 409 -11.35 -20.93 33.44
N SER A 410 -10.78 -20.68 34.62
CA SER A 410 -9.40 -21.02 34.94
C SER A 410 -9.29 -22.49 35.37
N ASN A 411 -10.43 -23.10 35.72
CA ASN A 411 -10.53 -24.40 36.36
C ASN A 411 -10.88 -25.51 35.34
N GLY A 412 -11.23 -25.13 34.11
CA GLY A 412 -11.60 -26.04 33.03
C GLY A 412 -12.94 -26.74 33.25
N THR A 413 -13.83 -26.16 34.07
CA THR A 413 -15.14 -26.73 34.41
C THR A 413 -16.19 -26.52 33.33
N GLY A 414 -15.97 -25.58 32.41
CA GLY A 414 -16.94 -25.15 31.39
C GLY A 414 -18.06 -24.27 31.96
N THR A 415 -17.88 -23.74 33.16
CA THR A 415 -18.84 -22.95 33.94
C THR A 415 -18.12 -21.77 34.62
N LEU A 416 -18.86 -20.84 35.24
CA LEU A 416 -18.28 -19.70 35.97
C LEU A 416 -18.65 -19.74 37.44
N GLY A 417 -17.65 -19.63 38.31
CA GLY A 417 -17.83 -19.34 39.73
C GLY A 417 -18.15 -17.86 40.00
N LEU A 418 -18.44 -17.51 41.26
CA LEU A 418 -18.84 -16.15 41.66
C LEU A 418 -17.79 -15.09 41.31
N VAL A 419 -16.52 -15.37 41.58
CA VAL A 419 -15.40 -14.44 41.35
C VAL A 419 -15.16 -14.24 39.85
N GLU A 420 -15.18 -15.33 39.08
CA GLU A 420 -15.00 -15.30 37.62
C GLU A 420 -16.17 -14.57 36.95
N PHE A 421 -17.41 -14.83 37.39
CA PHE A 421 -18.59 -14.13 36.92
C PHE A 421 -18.54 -12.63 37.23
N LYS A 422 -18.08 -12.25 38.42
CA LYS A 422 -17.92 -10.82 38.77
C LYS A 422 -16.88 -10.13 37.90
N ARG A 423 -15.75 -10.80 37.62
CA ARG A 423 -14.73 -10.30 36.70
C ARG A 423 -15.29 -10.14 35.27
N LEU A 424 -16.09 -11.11 34.80
CA LEU A 424 -16.78 -11.01 33.52
C LEU A 424 -17.69 -9.79 33.45
N TRP A 425 -18.48 -9.58 34.50
CA TRP A 425 -19.45 -8.50 34.56
C TRP A 425 -18.78 -7.13 34.46
N LEU A 426 -17.71 -6.89 35.23
CA LEU A 426 -16.93 -5.65 35.17
C LEU A 426 -16.32 -5.42 33.78
N LYS A 427 -15.80 -6.48 33.13
CA LYS A 427 -15.30 -6.38 31.74
C LYS A 427 -16.41 -6.01 30.76
N ILE A 428 -17.58 -6.64 30.83
CA ILE A 428 -18.72 -6.32 29.95
C ILE A 428 -19.18 -4.88 30.19
N GLN A 429 -19.19 -4.40 31.44
CA GLN A 429 -19.50 -3.00 31.75
C GLN A 429 -18.49 -2.04 31.10
N LYS A 430 -17.18 -2.33 31.18
CA LYS A 430 -16.17 -1.54 30.49
C LYS A 430 -16.35 -1.53 28.98
N TYR A 431 -16.61 -2.69 28.38
CA TYR A 431 -16.88 -2.80 26.95
C TYR A 431 -18.15 -2.04 26.54
N LEU A 432 -19.18 -2.01 27.39
CA LEU A 432 -20.36 -1.20 27.16
C LEU A 432 -20.05 0.30 27.16
N GLU A 433 -19.26 0.79 28.13
CA GLU A 433 -18.83 2.20 28.16
C GLU A 433 -18.13 2.58 26.85
N ILE A 434 -17.16 1.77 26.40
CA ILE A 434 -16.42 2.01 25.17
C ILE A 434 -17.35 1.99 23.95
N TYR A 435 -18.28 1.04 23.89
CA TYR A 435 -19.25 0.94 22.79
C TYR A 435 -20.15 2.18 22.74
N ARG A 436 -20.61 2.67 23.89
CA ARG A 436 -21.45 3.87 23.98
C ARG A 436 -20.71 5.13 23.58
N GLU A 437 -19.47 5.29 24.02
CA GLU A 437 -18.64 6.44 23.64
C GLU A 437 -18.31 6.46 22.13
N THR A 438 -18.29 5.30 21.49
CA THR A 438 -17.97 5.18 20.04
C THR A 438 -19.21 5.23 19.15
N ASP A 439 -20.38 4.79 19.63
CA ASP A 439 -21.67 4.98 18.93
C ASP A 439 -22.36 6.32 19.31
N TYR A 440 -21.67 7.43 19.05
CA TYR A 440 -22.19 8.79 19.30
C TYR A 440 -23.49 9.13 18.53
N ASN A 441 -23.83 8.36 17.49
CA ASN A 441 -25.06 8.54 16.71
C ASN A 441 -26.24 7.71 17.24
N HIS A 442 -26.04 6.89 18.28
CA HIS A 442 -27.02 5.91 18.77
C HIS A 442 -27.61 5.06 17.63
N SER A 443 -26.77 4.77 16.65
CA SER A 443 -27.17 4.06 15.43
C SER A 443 -27.38 2.56 15.70
N GLY A 444 -26.84 2.08 16.82
CA GLY A 444 -26.97 0.72 17.25
C GLY A 444 -25.91 -0.24 16.72
N THR A 445 -25.10 0.22 15.77
CA THR A 445 -23.97 -0.52 15.21
C THR A 445 -22.77 0.40 15.02
N ILE A 446 -21.58 -0.11 15.31
CA ILE A 446 -20.33 0.59 15.00
C ILE A 446 -19.80 0.13 13.63
N ASP A 447 -19.41 1.06 12.77
CA ASP A 447 -18.69 0.71 11.54
C ASP A 447 -17.23 0.30 11.86
N ALA A 448 -16.48 -0.17 10.86
CA ALA A 448 -15.10 -0.62 11.13
C ALA A 448 -14.15 0.53 11.51
N HIS A 449 -14.47 1.77 11.18
CA HIS A 449 -13.68 2.94 11.57
C HIS A 449 -13.85 3.24 13.07
N LYS A 450 -15.10 3.23 13.55
CA LYS A 450 -15.43 3.31 14.97
C LYS A 450 -14.83 2.13 15.73
N MET A 451 -14.83 0.94 15.13
CA MET A 451 -14.19 -0.24 15.72
C MET A 451 -12.69 -0.06 15.96
N ARG A 452 -11.94 0.56 15.03
CA ARG A 452 -10.52 0.90 15.24
C ARG A 452 -10.30 1.77 16.47
N THR A 453 -11.16 2.76 16.67
CA THR A 453 -11.12 3.64 17.85
C THR A 453 -11.49 2.88 19.13
N ALA A 454 -12.52 2.03 19.06
CA ALA A 454 -12.95 1.21 20.19
C ALA A 454 -11.87 0.23 20.65
N LEU A 455 -11.16 -0.43 19.72
CA LEU A 455 -10.04 -1.32 20.00
C LEU A 455 -8.91 -0.58 20.73
N ARG A 456 -8.56 0.63 20.24
CA ARG A 456 -7.52 1.45 20.87
C ARG A 456 -7.90 1.86 22.30
N LYS A 457 -9.17 2.25 22.52
CA LYS A 457 -9.71 2.53 23.87
C LYS A 457 -9.75 1.30 24.78
N ALA A 458 -9.95 0.11 24.21
CA ALA A 458 -9.94 -1.15 24.94
C ALA A 458 -8.52 -1.65 25.28
N GLY A 459 -7.46 -0.96 24.82
CA GLY A 459 -6.07 -1.32 25.06
C GLY A 459 -5.44 -2.18 23.96
N PHE A 460 -6.09 -2.32 22.81
CA PHE A 460 -5.57 -3.03 21.65
C PHE A 460 -5.05 -2.08 20.57
N THR A 461 -3.78 -2.21 20.22
CA THR A 461 -3.16 -1.61 19.03
C THR A 461 -2.93 -2.73 18.04
N LEU A 462 -3.62 -2.71 16.91
CA LEU A 462 -3.61 -3.81 15.94
C LEU A 462 -3.31 -3.29 14.54
N ASN A 463 -2.63 -4.10 13.74
CA ASN A 463 -2.35 -3.76 12.35
C ASN A 463 -3.57 -3.79 11.43
N SER A 464 -3.43 -3.20 10.25
CA SER A 464 -4.53 -3.03 9.29
C SER A 464 -5.09 -4.37 8.81
N GLN A 465 -4.24 -5.39 8.65
CA GLN A 465 -4.66 -6.74 8.23
C GLN A 465 -5.55 -7.40 9.29
N VAL A 466 -5.14 -7.33 10.55
CA VAL A 466 -5.93 -7.80 11.70
C VAL A 466 -7.28 -7.08 11.78
N GLN A 467 -7.28 -5.76 11.69
CA GLN A 467 -8.51 -4.97 11.77
C GLN A 467 -9.47 -5.30 10.63
N GLN A 468 -8.94 -5.58 9.44
CA GLN A 468 -9.74 -6.05 8.32
C GLN A 468 -10.37 -7.41 8.60
N THR A 469 -9.63 -8.37 9.16
CA THR A 469 -10.16 -9.68 9.53
C THR A 469 -11.27 -9.54 10.58
N ILE A 470 -11.11 -8.64 11.55
CA ILE A 470 -12.17 -8.30 12.52
C ILE A 470 -13.41 -7.77 11.80
N ALA A 471 -13.25 -6.80 10.90
CA ALA A 471 -14.36 -6.21 10.15
C ALA A 471 -15.10 -7.27 9.32
N LEU A 472 -14.38 -8.14 8.62
CA LEU A 472 -14.99 -9.20 7.80
C LEU A 472 -15.71 -10.26 8.62
N ARG A 473 -15.19 -10.60 9.80
CA ARG A 473 -15.72 -11.66 10.65
C ARG A 473 -16.92 -11.22 11.50
N TYR A 474 -16.88 -10.00 12.01
CA TYR A 474 -17.83 -9.50 13.02
C TYR A 474 -18.81 -8.45 12.49
N ALA A 475 -18.61 -7.91 11.28
CA ALA A 475 -19.61 -7.03 10.69
C ALA A 475 -20.85 -7.83 10.25
N CYS A 476 -22.02 -7.28 10.52
CA CYS A 476 -23.29 -7.79 10.02
C CYS A 476 -23.51 -7.42 8.54
N SER A 477 -24.63 -7.87 7.97
CA SER A 477 -25.01 -7.62 6.56
C SER A 477 -25.07 -6.14 6.15
N LYS A 478 -25.12 -5.21 7.12
CA LYS A 478 -25.08 -3.76 6.90
C LYS A 478 -23.69 -3.12 7.08
N LEU A 479 -22.61 -3.91 7.11
CA LEU A 479 -21.23 -3.46 7.36
C LEU A 479 -21.03 -2.78 8.74
N GLY A 480 -21.93 -3.04 9.69
CA GLY A 480 -21.86 -2.56 11.07
C GLY A 480 -21.69 -3.71 12.05
N ILE A 481 -20.97 -3.51 13.14
CA ILE A 481 -20.76 -4.45 14.23
C ILE A 481 -21.76 -4.09 15.33
N ASN A 482 -22.60 -5.04 15.73
CA ASN A 482 -23.53 -4.86 16.85
C ASN A 482 -22.84 -5.17 18.19
N PHE A 483 -23.50 -4.87 19.31
CA PHE A 483 -22.89 -5.05 20.63
C PHE A 483 -22.47 -6.50 20.94
N ASP A 484 -23.27 -7.51 20.54
CA ASP A 484 -22.92 -8.92 20.72
C ASP A 484 -21.62 -9.28 19.98
N SER A 485 -21.51 -8.89 18.71
CA SER A 485 -20.32 -9.14 17.89
C SER A 485 -19.11 -8.36 18.38
N PHE A 486 -19.32 -7.15 18.90
CA PHE A 486 -18.27 -6.33 19.51
C PHE A 486 -17.67 -7.02 20.74
N VAL A 487 -18.51 -7.48 21.67
CA VAL A 487 -18.04 -8.17 22.88
C VAL A 487 -17.39 -9.50 22.53
N ALA A 488 -17.96 -10.28 21.60
CA ALA A 488 -17.34 -11.52 21.11
C ALA A 488 -15.94 -11.26 20.55
N CYS A 489 -15.76 -10.17 19.77
CA CYS A 489 -14.46 -9.78 19.26
C CYS A 489 -13.46 -9.44 20.37
N MET A 490 -13.85 -8.64 21.37
CA MET A 490 -12.97 -8.23 22.47
C MET A 490 -12.54 -9.41 23.33
N ILE A 491 -13.50 -10.27 23.71
CA ILE A 491 -13.24 -11.49 24.48
C ILE A 491 -12.27 -12.39 23.73
N ARG A 492 -12.51 -12.61 22.44
CA ARG A 492 -11.66 -13.47 21.62
C ARG A 492 -10.25 -12.91 21.44
N LEU A 493 -10.11 -11.61 21.18
CA LEU A 493 -8.80 -10.95 21.11
C LEU A 493 -8.03 -11.11 22.42
N GLU A 494 -8.68 -10.86 23.55
CA GLU A 494 -8.07 -11.05 24.87
C GLU A 494 -7.59 -12.49 25.09
N THR A 495 -8.41 -13.49 24.73
CA THR A 495 -8.02 -14.90 24.82
C THR A 495 -6.78 -15.19 23.98
N LEU A 496 -6.69 -14.63 22.77
CA LEU A 496 -5.56 -14.83 21.87
C LEU A 496 -4.27 -14.20 22.41
N PHE A 497 -4.32 -12.97 22.92
CA PHE A 497 -3.16 -12.32 23.53
C PHE A 497 -2.68 -13.07 24.78
N LYS A 498 -3.60 -13.51 25.65
CA LYS A 498 -3.27 -14.32 26.83
C LYS A 498 -2.63 -15.63 26.44
N LEU A 499 -3.22 -16.36 25.49
CA LEU A 499 -2.69 -17.61 25.00
C LEU A 499 -1.29 -17.45 24.40
N PHE A 500 -1.09 -16.42 23.57
CA PHE A 500 0.23 -16.12 23.00
C PHE A 500 1.26 -15.86 24.11
N SER A 501 0.95 -15.00 25.08
CA SER A 501 1.85 -14.68 26.20
C SER A 501 2.17 -15.89 27.11
N LEU A 502 1.28 -16.88 27.18
CA LEU A 502 1.51 -18.12 27.93
C LEU A 502 2.43 -19.09 27.17
N LEU A 503 2.42 -19.02 25.84
CA LEU A 503 3.20 -19.91 24.97
C LEU A 503 4.59 -19.33 24.65
N ASP A 504 4.70 -18.01 24.49
CA ASP A 504 5.94 -17.26 24.27
C ASP A 504 6.69 -17.04 25.60
N LYS A 505 7.35 -18.09 26.08
CA LYS A 505 8.03 -18.09 27.38
C LYS A 505 9.33 -17.30 27.38
N ASP A 506 9.99 -17.23 26.24
CA ASP A 506 11.25 -16.54 25.98
C ASP A 506 11.08 -15.09 25.53
N LYS A 507 9.85 -14.67 25.21
CA LYS A 507 9.49 -13.30 24.79
C LYS A 507 10.24 -12.88 23.53
N ASP A 508 10.49 -13.83 22.64
CA ASP A 508 11.14 -13.57 21.35
C ASP A 508 10.12 -13.16 20.27
N GLY A 509 8.82 -13.21 20.60
CA GLY A 509 7.73 -12.87 19.68
C GLY A 509 7.34 -13.99 18.73
N VAL A 510 7.84 -15.22 18.93
CA VAL A 510 7.58 -16.38 18.07
C VAL A 510 7.11 -17.58 18.91
N VAL A 511 6.02 -18.21 18.49
CA VAL A 511 5.51 -19.43 19.14
C VAL A 511 5.58 -20.61 18.18
N HIS A 512 6.24 -21.69 18.62
CA HIS A 512 6.30 -22.95 17.90
C HIS A 512 5.21 -23.91 18.37
N LEU A 513 4.35 -24.34 17.45
CA LEU A 513 3.26 -25.28 17.73
C LEU A 513 3.41 -26.54 16.87
N SER A 514 3.30 -27.71 17.48
CA SER A 514 3.17 -28.97 16.72
C SER A 514 1.80 -29.05 16.02
N LEU A 515 1.66 -29.90 15.01
CA LEU A 515 0.38 -30.11 14.33
C LEU A 515 -0.72 -30.57 15.31
N ALA A 516 -0.37 -31.42 16.28
CA ALA A 516 -1.31 -31.89 17.30
C ALA A 516 -1.77 -30.76 18.23
N GLU A 517 -0.89 -29.81 18.57
CA GLU A 517 -1.26 -28.62 19.32
C GLU A 517 -2.09 -27.66 18.47
N ARG A 518 -1.73 -27.46 17.21
CA ARG A 518 -2.48 -26.66 16.23
C ARG A 518 -3.92 -27.14 16.05
N CYS A 519 -4.15 -28.45 16.12
CA CYS A 519 -5.48 -29.07 16.07
C CYS A 519 -6.25 -29.04 17.41
N LYS A 520 -5.72 -28.44 18.49
CA LYS A 520 -6.52 -28.24 19.71
C LYS A 520 -7.62 -27.20 19.45
N PRO A 521 -8.81 -27.33 20.06
CA PRO A 521 -9.93 -26.40 19.85
C PRO A 521 -9.61 -24.94 20.18
N LEU A 522 -8.59 -24.61 20.98
CA LEU A 522 -8.16 -23.21 21.16
C LEU A 522 -7.38 -22.67 19.94
N LEU A 523 -6.65 -23.53 19.23
CA LEU A 523 -5.71 -23.19 18.16
C LEU A 523 -6.31 -23.38 16.75
N ILE A 524 -7.27 -24.28 16.56
CA ILE A 524 -8.08 -24.35 15.32
C ILE A 524 -8.82 -23.02 15.08
N TRP A 525 -9.15 -22.29 16.14
CA TRP A 525 -9.77 -20.98 16.05
C TRP A 525 -8.76 -19.84 15.80
N MET A 526 -7.44 -20.11 15.93
CA MET A 526 -6.35 -19.23 15.50
C MET A 526 -6.05 -19.34 13.98
N GLU A 527 -6.37 -20.46 13.33
CA GLU A 527 -6.08 -20.63 11.89
C GLU A 527 -6.81 -19.65 10.97
N LEU A 528 -7.87 -19.01 11.46
CA LEU A 528 -8.58 -17.95 10.72
C LEU A 528 -7.85 -16.59 10.72
N TRP A 529 -6.66 -16.50 11.31
CA TRP A 529 -5.85 -15.29 11.40
C TRP A 529 -4.47 -15.39 10.73
N VAL A 530 -3.93 -16.60 10.55
CA VAL A 530 -2.54 -16.82 10.09
C VAL A 530 -2.44 -17.28 8.64
N VAL A 531 -3.56 -17.54 7.95
CA VAL A 531 -3.55 -17.83 6.51
C VAL A 531 -4.06 -16.61 5.73
N GLY A 532 -3.12 -15.75 5.37
CA GLY A 532 -3.31 -14.60 4.49
C GLY A 532 -1.98 -14.01 4.10
#